data_AF-A0A355AE17-F1
#
_entry.id   AF-A0A355AE17-F1
#
_cell.length_a   1.000
_cell.length_b   1.000
_cell.length_c   1.000
_cell.angle_alpha   90.00
_cell.angle_beta   90.00
_cell.angle_gamma   90.00
#
_symmetry.space_group_name_H-M   'P 1'
#
loop_
_entity.id
_entity.type
_entity.pdbx_description
1 polymer ?
#
loop_
_entity_poly.entity_id
_entity_poly.type
_entity_poly.pdbx_seq_one_letter_code
_entity_poly.pdbx_strand_id
1 'polypeptide(L)'
;MGINKNIMEDYTQEKRYLKAKEQVKKLKEFYIHLSVYIIINVGLLLLIYSGYDVKRNFWNYGSFFTPLGWGLGLAIHAIVVFGPNLAFIKHWENRKLNQFINEEKQNNNKQWE
;
A
#
# COMPACT_ATOMS: atom_id res chain seq x y z
N MET A 1 -20.11 33.48 -18.49
CA MET A 1 -19.09 32.40 -18.58
C MET A 1 -18.40 32.07 -17.25
N GLY A 2 -18.63 32.80 -16.14
CA GLY A 2 -17.95 32.56 -14.85
C GLY A 2 -18.50 31.42 -13.98
N ILE A 3 -19.76 31.02 -14.15
CA ILE A 3 -20.41 29.98 -13.33
C ILE A 3 -19.76 28.60 -13.54
N ASN A 4 -19.37 28.28 -14.78
CA ASN A 4 -18.80 26.98 -15.12
C ASN A 4 -17.38 26.77 -14.54
N LYS A 5 -16.61 27.87 -14.40
CA LYS A 5 -15.27 27.82 -13.81
C LYS A 5 -15.31 27.50 -12.32
N ASN A 6 -16.20 28.14 -11.56
CA ASN A 6 -16.33 27.89 -10.12
C ASN A 6 -16.81 26.46 -9.83
N ILE A 7 -17.75 25.93 -10.62
CA ILE A 7 -18.22 24.53 -10.47
C ILE A 7 -17.10 23.54 -10.78
N MET A 8 -16.32 23.79 -11.85
CA MET A 8 -15.17 22.94 -12.19
C MET A 8 -14.06 23.01 -11.13
N GLU A 9 -13.77 24.19 -10.58
CA GLU A 9 -12.80 24.37 -9.51
C GLU A 9 -13.25 23.64 -8.24
N ASP A 10 -14.51 23.81 -7.82
CA ASP A 10 -15.06 23.18 -6.63
C ASP A 10 -15.06 21.64 -6.75
N TYR A 11 -15.50 21.10 -7.89
CA TYR A 11 -15.43 19.66 -8.19
C TYR A 11 -14.00 19.11 -8.15
N THR A 12 -13.03 19.90 -8.64
CA THR A 12 -11.61 19.52 -8.63
C THR A 12 -11.05 19.53 -7.21
N GLN A 13 -11.41 20.52 -6.38
CA GLN A 13 -10.99 20.58 -4.98
C GLN A 13 -11.61 19.44 -4.16
N GLU A 14 -12.91 19.16 -4.34
CA GLU A 14 -13.59 18.05 -3.69
C GLU A 14 -12.93 16.70 -4.02
N LYS A 15 -12.65 16.44 -5.31
CA LYS A 15 -11.92 15.24 -5.73
C LYS A 15 -10.55 15.11 -5.08
N ARG A 16 -9.79 16.20 -4.99
CA ARG A 16 -8.47 16.21 -4.35
C ARG A 16 -8.57 15.94 -2.85
N TYR A 17 -9.55 16.55 -2.19
CA TYR A 17 -9.83 16.34 -0.78
C TYR A 17 -10.22 14.89 -0.47
N LEU A 18 -11.14 14.32 -1.25
CA LEU A 18 -11.56 12.92 -1.10
C LEU A 18 -10.39 11.96 -1.27
N LYS A 19 -9.54 12.19 -2.27
CA LYS A 19 -8.33 11.39 -2.51
C LYS A 19 -7.36 11.47 -1.33
N ALA A 20 -7.10 12.68 -0.81
CA ALA A 20 -6.23 12.87 0.35
C ALA A 20 -6.80 12.18 1.60
N LYS A 21 -8.12 12.31 1.83
CA LYS A 21 -8.82 11.65 2.95
C LYS A 21 -8.71 10.13 2.89
N GLU A 22 -8.87 9.54 1.70
CA GLU A 22 -8.71 8.10 1.51
C GLU A 22 -7.27 7.63 1.79
N GLN A 23 -6.27 8.40 1.35
CA GLN A 23 -4.86 8.12 1.65
C GLN A 23 -4.58 8.15 3.15
N VAL A 24 -5.08 9.16 3.88
CA VAL A 24 -4.92 9.25 5.34
C VAL A 24 -5.60 8.09 6.04
N LYS A 25 -6.78 7.66 5.59
CA LYS A 25 -7.48 6.49 6.14
C LYS A 25 -6.63 5.22 6.00
N LYS A 26 -6.13 4.94 4.79
CA LYS A 26 -5.26 3.80 4.52
C LYS A 26 -3.97 3.82 5.37
N LEU A 27 -3.39 5.00 5.54
CA LEU A 27 -2.21 5.19 6.38
C LEU A 27 -2.49 4.88 7.86
N LYS A 28 -3.61 5.36 8.38
CA LYS A 28 -4.04 5.08 9.76
C LYS A 28 -4.27 3.58 9.99
N GLU A 29 -4.96 2.92 9.06
CA GLU A 29 -5.18 1.48 9.10
C GLU A 29 -3.86 0.71 9.10
N PHE A 30 -2.92 1.07 8.23
CA PHE A 30 -1.59 0.46 8.21
C PHE A 30 -0.83 0.61 9.54
N TYR A 31 -0.80 1.81 10.12
CA TYR A 31 -0.10 2.05 11.39
C TYR A 31 -0.68 1.24 12.55
N ILE A 32 -1.99 1.02 12.58
CA ILE A 32 -2.62 0.16 13.59
C ILE A 32 -2.11 -1.28 13.44
N HIS A 33 -2.14 -1.83 12.22
CA HIS A 33 -1.67 -3.19 11.97
C HIS A 33 -0.18 -3.36 12.26
N LEU A 34 0.65 -2.39 11.87
CA LEU A 34 2.09 -2.37 12.18
C LEU A 34 2.36 -2.30 13.68
N SER A 35 1.63 -1.45 14.41
CA SER A 35 1.78 -1.32 15.86
C SER A 35 1.42 -2.61 16.58
N VAL A 36 0.30 -3.24 16.21
CA VAL A 36 -0.10 -4.55 16.77
C VAL A 36 0.94 -5.62 16.46
N TYR A 37 1.45 -5.65 15.22
CA TYR A 37 2.51 -6.59 14.83
C TYR A 37 3.77 -6.41 15.70
N ILE A 38 4.25 -5.19 15.88
CA ILE A 38 5.44 -4.91 16.69
C ILE A 38 5.20 -5.31 18.14
N ILE A 39 4.06 -4.93 18.74
CA ILE A 39 3.75 -5.24 20.14
C ILE A 39 3.73 -6.76 20.38
N ILE A 40 3.09 -7.53 19.50
CA ILE A 40 3.02 -8.99 19.63
C ILE A 40 4.41 -9.62 19.46
N ASN A 41 5.18 -9.22 18.44
CA ASN A 41 6.50 -9.79 18.19
C ASN A 41 7.50 -9.43 19.31
N VAL A 42 7.47 -8.20 19.82
CA VAL A 42 8.30 -7.78 20.96
C VAL A 42 7.89 -8.51 22.23
N GLY A 43 6.59 -8.64 22.50
CA GLY A 43 6.08 -9.43 23.63
C GLY A 43 6.54 -10.90 23.56
N LEU A 44 6.47 -11.52 22.39
CA LEU A 44 6.96 -12.88 22.16
C LEU A 44 8.47 -13.00 22.40
N LEU A 45 9.27 -12.05 21.89
CA LEU A 45 10.72 -12.01 22.11
C LEU A 45 11.08 -11.85 23.59
N LEU A 46 10.36 -11.00 24.32
CA LEU A 46 10.56 -10.80 25.76
C LEU A 46 10.20 -12.04 26.58
N LEU A 47 9.12 -12.74 26.24
CA LEU A 47 8.74 -14.00 26.88
C LEU A 47 9.79 -15.09 26.66
N ILE A 48 10.35 -15.17 25.44
CA ILE A 48 11.44 -16.09 25.11
C ILE A 48 12.70 -15.74 25.91
N TYR A 49 13.08 -14.45 25.95
CA TYR A 49 14.25 -13.99 26.69
C TYR A 49 14.12 -14.20 28.20
N SER A 50 12.90 -14.10 28.75
CA SER A 50 12.60 -14.33 30.15
C SER A 50 12.62 -15.81 30.57
N GLY A 51 12.93 -16.74 29.65
CA GLY A 51 13.06 -18.17 29.95
C GLY A 51 11.72 -18.91 30.12
N TYR A 52 10.60 -18.29 29.74
CA TYR A 52 9.28 -18.90 29.75
C TYR A 52 9.17 -19.90 28.58
N ASP A 53 9.57 -21.14 28.87
CA ASP A 53 9.30 -22.35 28.09
C ASP A 53 10.23 -22.68 26.90
N VAL A 54 11.46 -23.09 27.24
CA VAL A 54 12.38 -23.78 26.31
C VAL A 54 12.08 -25.29 26.24
N LYS A 55 11.10 -25.84 26.98
CA LYS A 55 11.07 -27.29 27.23
C LYS A 55 10.07 -28.12 26.44
N ARG A 56 9.05 -27.59 25.73
CA ARG A 56 8.25 -28.42 24.81
C ARG A 56 7.78 -27.66 23.56
N ASN A 57 8.26 -28.08 22.38
CA ASN A 57 7.69 -27.78 21.06
C ASN A 57 7.81 -26.37 20.44
N PHE A 58 8.73 -25.51 20.89
CA PHE A 58 8.94 -24.19 20.25
C PHE A 58 9.49 -24.26 18.82
N TRP A 59 10.23 -25.32 18.48
CA TRP A 59 10.82 -25.57 17.15
C TRP A 59 9.86 -26.30 16.19
N ASN A 60 8.55 -26.18 16.39
CA ASN A 60 7.60 -26.66 15.40
C ASN A 60 7.50 -25.59 14.30
N TYR A 61 7.73 -25.97 13.05
CA TYR A 61 7.74 -25.09 11.86
C TYR A 61 6.54 -24.12 11.76
N GLY A 62 5.44 -24.38 12.48
CA GLY A 62 4.27 -23.51 12.59
C GLY A 62 4.49 -22.20 13.37
N SER A 63 5.38 -22.14 14.38
CA SER A 63 5.54 -20.93 15.22
C SER A 63 6.16 -19.74 14.47
N PHE A 64 6.95 -20.00 13.43
CA PHE A 64 7.51 -18.96 12.55
C PHE A 64 6.57 -18.62 11.40
N PHE A 65 5.64 -19.50 11.03
CA PHE A 65 4.72 -19.27 9.92
C PHE A 65 3.76 -18.12 10.20
N THR A 66 3.33 -17.94 11.45
CA THR A 66 2.46 -16.83 11.84
C THR A 66 3.14 -15.46 11.69
N PRO A 67 4.30 -15.18 12.31
CA PRO A 67 4.97 -13.89 12.16
C PRO A 67 5.52 -13.66 10.75
N LEU A 68 5.93 -14.72 10.02
CA LEU A 68 6.38 -14.61 8.62
C LEU A 68 5.23 -14.34 7.66
N GLY A 69 4.10 -15.05 7.80
CA GLY A 69 2.91 -14.84 6.97
C GLY A 69 2.27 -13.47 7.20
N TRP A 70 2.11 -13.07 8.47
CA TRP A 70 1.63 -11.73 8.82
C TRP A 70 2.63 -10.64 8.45
N GLY A 71 3.94 -10.90 8.59
CA GLY A 71 5.00 -9.99 8.16
C GLY A 71 4.99 -9.75 6.65
N LEU A 72 4.77 -10.79 5.86
CA LEU A 72 4.63 -10.68 4.40
C LEU A 72 3.38 -9.90 4.01
N GLY A 73 2.24 -10.18 4.65
CA GLY A 73 1.00 -9.42 4.44
C GLY A 73 1.16 -7.94 4.79
N LEU A 74 1.87 -7.63 5.87
CA LEU A 74 2.17 -6.27 6.29
C LEU A 74 3.12 -5.57 5.31
N ALA A 75 4.13 -6.27 4.79
CA ALA A 75 5.04 -5.75 3.78
C ALA A 75 4.30 -5.41 2.48
N ILE A 76 3.39 -6.28 2.02
CA ILE A 76 2.54 -6.01 0.86
C ILE A 76 1.64 -4.79 1.14
N HIS A 77 1.01 -4.72 2.32
CA HIS A 77 0.17 -3.58 2.70
C HIS A 77 0.97 -2.27 2.73
N ALA A 78 2.21 -2.30 3.23
CA ALA A 78 3.12 -1.16 3.21
C ALA A 78 3.40 -0.68 1.78
N ILE A 79 3.67 -1.61 0.86
CA ILE A 79 3.87 -1.29 -0.56
C ILE A 79 2.59 -0.69 -1.16
N VAL A 80 1.40 -1.18 -0.81
CA VAL A 80 0.13 -0.62 -1.32
C VAL A 80 -0.13 0.80 -0.80
N VAL A 81 0.17 1.07 0.48
CA VAL A 81 -0.09 2.37 1.11
C VAL A 81 0.95 3.42 0.73
N PHE A 82 2.23 3.06 0.70
CA PHE A 82 3.34 3.99 0.42
C PHE A 82 3.79 3.96 -1.04
N GLY A 83 3.48 2.91 -1.78
CA GLY A 83 3.85 2.74 -3.20
C GLY A 83 3.52 3.94 -4.08
N PRO A 84 2.30 4.50 -4.02
CA PRO A 84 1.94 5.69 -4.79
C PRO A 84 2.77 6.95 -4.46
N ASN A 85 3.35 7.01 -3.27
CA ASN A 85 4.20 8.13 -2.82
C ASN A 85 5.69 7.91 -3.15
N LEU A 86 6.09 6.71 -3.57
CA LEU A 86 7.46 6.43 -3.99
C LEU A 86 7.71 6.96 -5.40
N ALA A 87 8.66 7.88 -5.54
CA ALA A 87 9.00 8.54 -6.80
C ALA A 87 9.32 7.55 -7.93
N PHE A 88 9.98 6.43 -7.61
CA PHE A 88 10.32 5.39 -8.57
C PHE A 88 9.08 4.69 -9.16
N ILE A 89 8.09 4.36 -8.32
CA ILE A 89 6.85 3.71 -8.76
C ILE A 89 6.04 4.66 -9.63
N LYS A 90 5.92 5.92 -9.23
CA LYS A 90 5.22 6.95 -10.02
C LYS A 90 5.88 7.17 -11.39
N HIS A 91 7.22 7.14 -11.45
CA HIS A 91 7.95 7.24 -12.71
C HIS A 91 7.71 6.01 -13.61
N TRP A 92 7.72 4.81 -13.03
CA TRP A 92 7.39 3.58 -13.75
C TRP A 92 5.95 3.58 -14.29
N GLU A 93 4.99 3.98 -13.46
CA GLU A 93 3.56 4.06 -13.82
C GLU A 93 3.35 5.03 -14.98
N ASN A 94 3.98 6.21 -14.93
CA ASN A 94 3.89 7.21 -15.99
C ASN A 94 4.51 6.72 -17.32
N ARG A 95 5.63 6.00 -17.25
CA ARG A 95 6.23 5.37 -18.45
C ARG A 95 5.31 4.33 -19.07
N LYS A 96 4.70 3.47 -18.25
CA LYS A 96 3.77 2.45 -18.73
C LYS A 96 2.49 3.04 -19.30
N LEU A 97 1.93 4.06 -18.64
CA LEU A 97 0.76 4.77 -19.16
C LEU A 97 1.04 5.40 -20.53
N ASN A 98 2.18 6.05 -20.70
CA ASN A 98 2.59 6.62 -21.99
C ASN A 98 2.80 5.54 -23.06
N GLN A 99 3.32 4.37 -22.68
CA GLN A 99 3.46 3.23 -23.58
C GLN A 99 2.08 2.76 -24.07
N PHE A 100 1.12 2.54 -23.16
CA PHE A 100 -0.24 2.12 -23.53
C PHE A 100 -0.95 3.14 -24.43
N ILE A 101 -0.85 4.44 -24.13
CA ILE A 101 -1.44 5.50 -24.96
C ILE A 101 -0.83 5.50 -26.37
N ASN A 102 0.49 5.30 -26.48
CA ASN A 102 1.15 5.23 -27.78
C ASN A 102 0.76 3.97 -28.56
N GLU A 103 0.64 2.82 -27.89
CA GLU A 103 0.19 1.57 -28.49
C GLU A 103 -1.26 1.69 -29.02
N GLU A 104 -2.18 2.28 -28.24
CA GLU A 104 -3.55 2.55 -28.68
C GLU A 104 -3.61 3.48 -29.89
N LYS A 105 -2.82 4.56 -29.89
CA LYS A 105 -2.73 5.48 -31.03
C LYS A 105 -2.25 4.79 -32.30
N GLN A 106 -1.23 3.92 -32.19
CA GLN A 106 -0.72 3.17 -33.32
C GLN A 106 -1.71 2.11 -33.82
N ASN A 107 -2.41 1.40 -32.92
CA ASN A 107 -3.43 0.42 -33.30
C ASN A 107 -4.65 1.08 -33.96
N ASN A 108 -5.13 2.21 -33.43
CA ASN A 108 -6.19 2.96 -34.07
C ASN A 108 -5.77 3.41 -35.46
N ASN A 109 -4.55 3.96 -35.64
CA ASN A 109 -4.10 4.43 -36.95
C ASN A 109 -4.02 3.30 -38.00
N LYS A 110 -3.69 2.07 -37.58
CA LYS A 110 -3.70 0.87 -38.44
C LYS A 110 -5.09 0.33 -38.77
N GLN A 111 -6.13 0.72 -38.04
CA GLN A 111 -7.51 0.33 -38.34
C GLN A 111 -8.18 1.22 -39.40
N TRP A 112 -7.61 2.39 -39.70
CA TRP A 112 -8.11 3.35 -40.70
C TRP A 112 -7.30 3.34 -42.01
N GLU A 113 -6.31 2.44 -42.12
CA GLU A 113 -5.55 2.09 -43.34
C GLU A 113 -5.95 0.71 -43.85
#